data_AF-A0A8S9ZGT3-F1
#
_entry.id   AF-A0A8S9ZGT3-F1
#
_cell.length_a   1.000
_cell.length_b   1.000
_cell.length_c   1.000
_cell.angle_alpha   90.00
_cell.angle_beta   90.00
_cell.angle_gamma   90.00
#
_symmetry.space_group_name_H-M   'P 1'
#
loop_
_entity.id
_entity.type
_entity.pdbx_description
1 polymer ?
#
loop_
_entity_poly.entity_id
_entity_poly.type
_entity_poly.pdbx_seq_one_letter_code
_entity_poly.pdbx_strand_id
1 'polypeptide(L)'
;MDTLPFYQTATYSVTPLGQRCGLIQWVEGSTPLFQLYWKWRVRRTKFLAELEEIKLNKQQANTNNSTPSTKRGGLIDISQKHKSNVKDKSSTILSTEPTRPIEHFFDKLKEVFAENVCPFLFINFSILQDIAKQRVADRRRWPPKLMLRVLQDLIAETPRDILAKEIWMHSSTSGSWWERTQNFARTTAVSSMIGALFGLGDRHLDNVLINLSTGQVVHVDWNVCFGKGKQLRVPEIVEFRLTGNIMHALGPTKVEGIFRQSCERVLEMLRGDKRIILFLLETFKFDAMLDLSLLQGPSTTRKTNDEMASEIIHRIEQKLLGYELIYNKSGEKDVEGSEMASGMLRLPKENLGDEDEIKNNIELQTFKREQSSTPSSEWIESAQLSVEDQVDLLINEATDLSNLSLMYEGWTAWV
;
A
#
# COMPACT_ATOMS: atom_id res chain seq x y z
N MET A 1 38.49 -7.21 1.15
CA MET A 1 38.10 -6.81 2.52
C MET A 1 36.59 -6.89 2.54
N ASP A 2 36.05 -7.99 3.05
CA ASP A 2 34.61 -8.18 3.15
C ASP A 2 34.11 -7.34 4.32
N THR A 3 33.81 -6.07 4.04
CA THR A 3 33.05 -5.24 4.97
C THR A 3 31.67 -5.86 5.08
N LEU A 4 31.30 -6.29 6.30
CA LEU A 4 29.97 -6.79 6.61
C LEU A 4 28.90 -5.83 6.03
N PRO A 5 27.78 -6.36 5.49
CA PRO A 5 26.74 -5.51 4.91
C PRO A 5 26.22 -4.52 5.95
N PHE A 6 26.23 -3.23 5.62
CA PHE A 6 25.78 -2.16 6.51
C PHE A 6 24.25 -2.02 6.43
N TYR A 7 23.57 -2.28 7.54
CA TYR A 7 22.12 -2.13 7.66
C TYR A 7 21.79 -0.73 8.20
N GLN A 8 21.42 0.18 7.32
CA GLN A 8 21.07 1.56 7.67
C GLN A 8 19.85 2.02 6.89
N THR A 9 18.99 2.80 7.53
CA THR A 9 17.97 3.60 6.84
C THR A 9 18.44 5.05 6.72
N ALA A 10 18.05 5.72 5.65
CA ALA A 10 18.40 7.12 5.46
C ALA A 10 17.64 7.99 6.47
N THR A 11 18.38 8.82 7.21
CA THR A 11 17.82 9.77 8.16
C THR A 11 17.98 11.20 7.65
N TYR A 12 17.15 12.10 8.16
CA TYR A 12 17.19 13.51 7.84
C TYR A 12 16.96 14.33 9.11
N SER A 13 17.56 15.51 9.18
CA SER A 13 17.41 16.37 10.36
C SER A 13 16.02 17.00 10.42
N VAL A 14 15.43 16.99 11.60
CA VAL A 14 14.19 17.70 11.93
C VAL A 14 14.50 18.65 13.08
N THR A 15 14.33 19.95 12.86
CA THR A 15 14.57 20.98 13.88
C THR A 15 13.24 21.64 14.22
N PRO A 16 12.61 21.30 15.36
CA PRO A 16 11.40 21.97 15.79
C PRO A 16 11.70 23.44 16.10
N LEU A 17 10.87 24.35 15.58
CA LEU A 17 10.95 25.79 15.88
C LEU A 17 9.84 26.24 16.84
N GLY A 18 8.78 25.43 16.96
CA GLY A 18 7.68 25.59 17.89
C GLY A 18 6.73 24.40 17.82
N GLN A 19 5.59 24.46 18.52
CA GLN A 19 4.65 23.33 18.61
C GLN A 19 3.99 22.95 17.27
N ARG A 20 3.93 23.89 16.32
CA ARG A 20 3.21 23.73 15.03
C ARG A 20 4.10 23.95 13.82
N CYS A 21 5.40 24.21 14.03
CA CYS A 21 6.32 24.49 12.94
C CYS A 21 7.73 23.99 13.27
N GLY A 22 8.43 23.60 12.22
CA GLY A 22 9.80 23.12 12.29
C GLY A 22 10.41 23.15 10.90
N LEU A 23 11.72 22.98 10.85
CA LEU A 23 12.48 22.82 9.62
C LEU A 23 12.76 21.33 9.41
N ILE A 24 12.49 20.86 8.20
CA ILE A 24 12.84 19.50 7.77
C ILE A 24 13.95 19.65 6.73
N GLN A 25 15.05 18.94 6.93
CA GLN A 25 16.14 18.91 5.97
C GLN A 25 15.65 18.36 4.63
N TRP A 26 15.96 19.07 3.56
CA TRP A 26 15.74 18.56 2.21
C TRP A 26 16.65 17.35 1.95
N VAL A 27 16.06 16.23 1.55
CA VAL A 27 16.82 15.01 1.23
C VAL A 27 17.22 15.05 -0.24
N GLU A 28 18.45 15.49 -0.51
CA GLU A 28 18.95 15.62 -1.87
C GLU A 28 18.96 14.29 -2.64
N GLY A 29 18.66 14.36 -3.94
CA GLY A 29 18.68 13.20 -4.84
C GLY A 29 17.57 12.17 -4.62
N SER A 30 16.68 12.39 -3.65
CA SER A 30 15.56 11.49 -3.36
C SER A 30 14.32 11.85 -4.17
N THR A 31 13.73 10.86 -4.82
CA THR A 31 12.50 11.01 -5.62
C THR A 31 11.38 10.18 -4.99
N PRO A 32 10.19 10.77 -4.73
CA PRO A 32 9.03 9.99 -4.30
C PRO A 32 8.64 8.95 -5.33
N LEU A 33 8.24 7.75 -4.89
CA LEU A 33 7.80 6.69 -5.81
C LEU A 33 6.63 7.15 -6.69
N PHE A 34 5.78 8.02 -6.15
CA PHE A 34 4.65 8.59 -6.89
C PHE A 34 5.12 9.33 -8.16
N GLN A 35 6.21 10.09 -8.06
CA GLN A 35 6.76 10.82 -9.20
C GLN A 35 7.26 9.88 -10.29
N LEU A 36 7.86 8.74 -9.94
CA LEU A 36 8.31 7.73 -10.92
C LEU A 36 7.12 7.10 -11.64
N TYR A 37 6.11 6.69 -10.87
CA TYR A 37 4.87 6.15 -11.41
C TYR A 37 4.13 7.17 -12.30
N TRP A 38 4.03 8.42 -11.87
CA TRP A 38 3.39 9.50 -12.62
C TRP A 38 4.10 9.79 -13.93
N LYS A 39 5.44 9.91 -13.91
CA LYS A 39 6.26 10.09 -15.13
C LYS A 39 6.03 8.94 -16.12
N TRP A 40 5.97 7.71 -15.62
CA TRP A 40 5.64 6.55 -16.47
C TRP A 40 4.25 6.67 -17.10
N ARG A 41 3.21 7.03 -16.34
CA ARG A 41 1.85 7.21 -16.88
C ARG A 41 1.78 8.28 -17.95
N VAL A 42 2.39 9.44 -17.70
CA VAL A 42 2.46 10.54 -18.69
C VAL A 42 3.08 10.04 -20.00
N ARG A 43 4.20 9.30 -19.93
CA ARG A 43 4.85 8.73 -21.12
C ARG A 43 3.95 7.71 -21.82
N ARG A 44 3.28 6.84 -21.07
CA ARG A 44 2.36 5.84 -21.62
C ARG A 44 1.17 6.48 -22.34
N THR A 45 0.54 7.49 -21.76
CA THR A 45 -0.60 8.18 -22.39
C THR A 45 -0.20 8.85 -23.69
N LYS A 46 0.96 9.54 -23.71
CA LYS A 46 1.49 10.14 -24.94
C LYS A 46 1.73 9.09 -26.02
N PHE A 47 2.38 7.99 -25.67
CA PHE A 47 2.64 6.90 -26.60
C PHE A 47 1.36 6.28 -27.17
N LEU A 48 0.33 6.09 -26.34
CA LEU A 48 -0.96 5.58 -26.81
C LEU A 48 -1.66 6.56 -27.75
N ALA A 49 -1.64 7.86 -27.45
CA ALA A 49 -2.20 8.90 -28.31
C ALA A 49 -1.51 8.94 -29.68
N GLU A 50 -0.17 8.86 -29.71
CA GLU A 50 0.62 8.79 -30.95
C GLU A 50 0.25 7.53 -31.78
N LEU A 51 0.08 6.38 -31.13
CA LEU A 51 -0.34 5.15 -31.82
C LEU A 51 -1.74 5.25 -32.42
N GLU A 52 -2.67 5.91 -31.74
CA GLU A 52 -4.02 6.16 -32.25
C GLU A 52 -4.00 7.09 -33.46
N GLU A 53 -3.20 8.16 -33.41
CA GLU A 53 -3.01 9.08 -34.53
C GLU A 53 -2.44 8.36 -35.75
N ILE A 54 -1.41 7.51 -35.56
CA ILE A 54 -0.85 6.68 -36.64
C ILE A 54 -1.89 5.74 -37.23
N LYS A 55 -2.76 5.14 -36.42
CA LYS A 55 -3.85 4.27 -36.89
C LYS A 55 -4.87 5.04 -37.71
N LEU A 56 -5.29 6.22 -37.25
CA LEU A 56 -6.24 7.07 -37.95
C LEU A 56 -5.69 7.52 -39.32
N ASN A 57 -4.42 7.94 -39.34
CA ASN A 57 -3.76 8.36 -40.58
C ASN A 57 -3.64 7.21 -41.60
N LYS A 58 -3.36 5.98 -41.15
CA LYS A 58 -3.37 4.78 -42.01
C LYS A 58 -4.76 4.44 -42.55
N GLN A 59 -5.81 4.61 -41.74
CA GLN A 59 -7.19 4.38 -42.18
C GLN A 59 -7.61 5.40 -43.25
N GLN A 60 -7.27 6.69 -43.07
CA GLN A 60 -7.56 7.75 -44.05
C GLN A 60 -6.77 7.57 -45.36
N ALA A 61 -5.52 7.09 -45.28
CA ALA A 61 -4.71 6.78 -46.47
C ALA A 61 -5.28 5.60 -47.28
N ASN A 62 -5.86 4.60 -46.61
CA ASN A 62 -6.49 3.46 -47.29
C ASN A 62 -7.84 3.81 -47.93
N THR A 63 -8.63 4.72 -47.35
CA THR A 63 -9.89 5.19 -47.96
C THR A 63 -9.66 6.04 -49.21
N ASN A 64 -8.52 6.74 -49.30
CA ASN A 64 -8.18 7.57 -50.45
C ASN A 64 -7.60 6.78 -51.64
N ASN A 65 -7.20 5.52 -51.44
CA ASN A 65 -6.65 4.65 -52.49
C ASN A 65 -7.69 3.69 -53.10
N SER A 66 -8.95 3.72 -52.64
CA SER A 66 -10.05 2.94 -53.21
C SER A 66 -10.98 3.81 -54.06
N THR A 67 -10.50 4.31 -55.19
CA THR A 67 -11.35 4.69 -56.34
C THR A 67 -10.58 4.60 -57.66
N PRO A 68 -10.73 3.54 -58.46
CA PRO A 68 -10.41 3.60 -59.88
C PRO A 68 -11.66 4.11 -60.61
N SER A 69 -11.73 5.42 -60.90
CA SER A 69 -12.76 5.94 -61.81
C SER A 69 -12.17 6.12 -63.21
N THR A 70 -12.45 5.15 -64.06
CA THR A 70 -12.43 5.30 -65.51
C THR A 70 -13.54 6.31 -65.88
N LYS A 71 -13.20 7.47 -66.43
CA LYS A 71 -14.05 8.16 -67.42
C LYS A 71 -13.30 9.28 -68.16
N ARG A 72 -13.52 9.26 -69.48
CA ARG A 72 -13.04 10.18 -70.51
C ARG A 72 -13.45 11.63 -70.26
N GLY A 73 -12.74 12.53 -70.94
CA GLY A 73 -12.77 13.98 -70.77
C GLY A 73 -14.14 14.65 -70.87
N GLY A 74 -14.22 15.80 -70.21
CA GLY A 74 -15.34 16.72 -70.22
C GLY A 74 -15.00 17.95 -69.38
N LEU A 75 -14.99 19.09 -70.06
CA LEU A 75 -14.79 20.48 -69.67
C LEU A 75 -14.88 20.85 -68.17
N ILE A 76 -13.92 21.67 -67.74
CA ILE A 76 -13.84 22.34 -66.45
C ILE A 76 -14.98 23.36 -66.33
N ASP A 77 -15.82 23.26 -65.30
CA ASP A 77 -16.69 24.35 -64.86
C ASP A 77 -16.35 24.75 -63.42
N ILE A 78 -15.86 25.98 -63.27
CA ILE A 78 -15.51 26.63 -62.01
C ILE A 78 -16.72 27.49 -61.63
N SER A 79 -17.71 26.92 -60.96
CA SER A 79 -18.55 27.69 -60.04
C SER A 79 -19.36 26.77 -59.13
N GLN A 80 -19.33 27.11 -57.83
CA GLN A 80 -20.27 26.78 -56.73
C GLN A 80 -19.53 26.32 -55.46
N LYS A 81 -18.95 27.30 -54.77
CA LYS A 81 -18.73 27.24 -53.31
C LYS A 81 -20.09 27.26 -52.61
N HIS A 82 -20.69 26.10 -52.37
CA HIS A 82 -21.66 25.95 -51.29
C HIS A 82 -20.92 25.57 -50.01
N LYS A 83 -20.75 26.55 -49.11
CA LYS A 83 -20.44 26.33 -47.70
C LYS A 83 -21.61 25.58 -47.08
N SER A 84 -21.53 24.26 -46.99
CA SER A 84 -22.30 23.49 -46.00
C SER A 84 -21.53 23.50 -44.69
N ASN A 85 -22.19 24.02 -43.65
CA ASN A 85 -21.72 24.03 -42.28
C ASN A 85 -21.41 22.60 -41.81
N VAL A 86 -20.13 22.26 -41.73
CA VAL A 86 -19.64 21.22 -40.81
C VAL A 86 -19.39 21.92 -39.48
N LYS A 87 -20.48 22.17 -38.75
CA LYS A 87 -20.41 22.40 -37.30
C LYS A 87 -20.82 21.09 -36.62
N ASP A 88 -20.02 20.72 -35.63
CA ASP A 88 -20.33 19.79 -34.55
C ASP A 88 -20.18 18.29 -34.82
N LYS A 89 -18.95 17.86 -35.13
CA LYS A 89 -18.40 16.54 -34.72
C LYS A 89 -16.93 16.60 -34.30
N SER A 90 -16.48 17.74 -33.77
CA SER A 90 -15.15 17.93 -33.20
C SER A 90 -15.28 18.19 -31.70
N SER A 91 -15.63 17.16 -30.94
CA SER A 91 -15.65 17.25 -29.47
C SER A 91 -15.26 15.92 -28.84
N THR A 92 -14.08 15.40 -29.19
CA THR A 92 -13.24 14.68 -28.21
C THR A 92 -11.80 14.82 -28.68
N ILE A 93 -11.21 16.00 -28.46
CA ILE A 93 -9.75 16.07 -28.39
C ILE A 93 -9.40 15.21 -27.18
N LEU A 94 -8.82 14.03 -27.41
CA LEU A 94 -8.30 13.16 -26.37
C LEU A 94 -7.39 14.02 -25.48
N SER A 95 -7.73 14.18 -24.21
CA SER A 95 -6.93 14.99 -23.29
C SER A 95 -5.50 14.45 -23.30
N THR A 96 -4.52 15.31 -23.59
CA THR A 96 -3.10 14.93 -23.64
C THR A 96 -2.53 14.63 -22.25
N GLU A 97 -3.26 14.98 -21.20
CA GLU A 97 -2.91 14.67 -19.81
C GLU A 97 -3.52 13.33 -19.37
N PRO A 98 -2.73 12.47 -18.68
CA PRO A 98 -3.25 11.25 -18.09
C PRO A 98 -4.26 11.56 -16.97
N THR A 99 -5.31 10.74 -16.86
CA THR A 99 -6.23 10.76 -15.72
C THR A 99 -5.47 10.58 -14.41
N ARG A 100 -5.92 11.19 -13.30
CA ARG A 100 -5.23 10.99 -12.02
C ARG A 100 -5.36 9.53 -11.55
N PRO A 101 -4.44 8.99 -10.73
CA PRO A 101 -4.50 7.58 -10.34
C PRO A 101 -5.78 7.22 -9.59
N ILE A 102 -6.25 8.13 -8.73
CA ILE A 102 -7.50 7.99 -7.99
C ILE A 102 -8.70 7.98 -8.95
N GLU A 103 -8.72 8.88 -9.94
CA GLU A 103 -9.78 8.92 -10.94
C GLU A 103 -9.81 7.63 -11.78
N HIS A 104 -8.63 7.17 -12.22
CA HIS A 104 -8.48 5.91 -12.96
C HIS A 104 -9.00 4.71 -12.17
N PHE A 105 -8.70 4.66 -10.86
CA PHE A 105 -9.26 3.66 -9.95
C PHE A 105 -10.80 3.71 -9.94
N PHE A 106 -11.39 4.89 -9.79
CA PHE A 106 -12.85 5.03 -9.76
C PHE A 106 -13.52 4.70 -11.10
N ASP A 107 -12.86 4.98 -12.22
CA ASP A 107 -13.39 4.62 -13.54
C ASP A 107 -13.39 3.10 -13.73
N LYS A 108 -12.33 2.40 -13.29
CA LYS A 108 -12.32 0.93 -13.23
C LYS A 108 -13.34 0.35 -12.28
N LEU A 109 -13.53 0.96 -11.12
CA LEU A 109 -14.53 0.54 -10.16
C LEU A 109 -15.95 0.62 -10.77
N LYS A 110 -16.27 1.71 -11.47
CA LYS A 110 -17.57 1.86 -12.17
C LYS A 110 -17.77 0.81 -13.25
N GLU A 111 -16.73 0.53 -14.05
CA GLU A 111 -16.74 -0.50 -15.11
C GLU A 111 -17.07 -1.88 -14.51
N VAL A 112 -16.33 -2.31 -13.49
CA VAL A 112 -16.54 -3.60 -12.83
C VAL A 112 -17.91 -3.68 -12.15
N PHE A 113 -18.38 -2.61 -11.51
CA PHE A 113 -19.72 -2.59 -10.90
C PHE A 113 -20.84 -2.69 -11.95
N ALA A 114 -20.69 -2.03 -13.10
CA ALA A 114 -21.67 -2.11 -14.18
C ALA A 114 -21.78 -3.53 -14.74
N GLU A 115 -20.64 -4.22 -14.94
CA GLU A 115 -20.61 -5.60 -15.42
C GLU A 115 -21.31 -6.57 -14.44
N ASN A 116 -21.08 -6.43 -13.14
CA ASN A 116 -21.62 -7.34 -12.13
C ASN A 116 -23.13 -7.19 -11.88
N VAL A 117 -23.73 -6.06 -12.25
CA VAL A 117 -25.19 -5.87 -12.16
C VAL A 117 -25.90 -6.51 -13.36
N CYS A 118 -25.18 -6.81 -14.45
CA CYS A 118 -25.73 -7.20 -15.76
C CYS A 118 -25.45 -8.62 -16.29
N PRO A 119 -25.61 -9.71 -15.52
CA PRO A 119 -25.65 -11.02 -16.18
C PRO A 119 -27.00 -11.31 -16.88
N PHE A 120 -28.14 -10.79 -16.41
CA PHE A 120 -29.48 -11.26 -16.86
C PHE A 120 -30.61 -10.22 -16.99
N LEU A 121 -30.36 -8.93 -16.75
CA LEU A 121 -31.41 -7.91 -16.76
C LEU A 121 -31.28 -6.96 -17.97
N PHE A 122 -32.30 -6.95 -18.83
CA PHE A 122 -32.50 -5.93 -19.89
C PHE A 122 -32.89 -4.58 -19.26
N ILE A 123 -32.02 -4.00 -18.45
CA ILE A 123 -32.20 -2.64 -17.89
C ILE A 123 -31.52 -1.64 -18.82
N ASN A 124 -32.11 -0.45 -18.94
CA ASN A 124 -31.54 0.66 -19.70
C ASN A 124 -30.13 1.03 -19.17
N PHE A 125 -29.15 1.14 -20.06
CA PHE A 125 -27.75 1.46 -19.77
C PHE A 125 -27.59 2.72 -18.89
N SER A 126 -28.42 3.74 -19.08
CA SER A 126 -28.36 4.97 -18.28
C SER A 126 -28.72 4.74 -16.80
N ILE A 127 -29.72 3.89 -16.53
CA ILE A 127 -30.17 3.56 -15.17
C ILE A 127 -29.08 2.74 -14.45
N LEU A 128 -28.42 1.84 -15.18
CA LEU A 128 -27.31 1.04 -14.65
C LEU A 128 -26.12 1.90 -14.24
N GLN A 129 -25.76 2.89 -15.06
CA GLN A 129 -24.72 3.85 -14.70
C GLN A 129 -25.07 4.64 -13.44
N ASP A 130 -26.33 5.00 -13.24
CA ASP A 130 -26.75 5.75 -12.06
C ASP A 130 -26.79 4.89 -10.79
N ILE A 131 -27.20 3.62 -10.89
CA ILE A 131 -27.11 2.65 -9.78
C ILE A 131 -25.64 2.40 -9.41
N ALA A 132 -24.76 2.24 -10.41
CA ALA A 132 -23.33 2.06 -10.19
C ALA A 132 -22.71 3.29 -9.50
N LYS A 133 -23.03 4.51 -9.96
CA LYS A 133 -22.58 5.76 -9.31
C LYS A 133 -23.01 5.85 -7.84
N GLN A 134 -24.26 5.50 -7.53
CA GLN A 134 -24.76 5.50 -6.15
C GLN A 134 -24.03 4.48 -5.26
N ARG A 135 -23.73 3.28 -5.78
CA ARG A 135 -22.96 2.26 -5.05
C ARG A 135 -21.49 2.65 -4.87
N VAL A 136 -20.89 3.29 -5.87
CA VAL A 136 -19.51 3.79 -5.79
C VAL A 136 -19.38 4.91 -4.76
N ALA A 137 -20.40 5.74 -4.57
CA ALA A 137 -20.35 6.84 -3.60
C ALA A 137 -20.20 6.38 -2.13
N ASP A 138 -20.68 5.19 -1.78
CA ASP A 138 -20.61 4.65 -0.41
C ASP A 138 -19.62 3.48 -0.32
N ARG A 139 -18.40 3.78 0.14
CA ARG A 139 -17.32 2.79 0.33
C ARG A 139 -17.71 1.62 1.21
N ARG A 140 -18.62 1.80 2.19
CA ARG A 140 -19.05 0.72 3.10
C ARG A 140 -19.82 -0.38 2.39
N ARG A 141 -20.33 -0.11 1.19
CA ARG A 141 -21.12 -1.05 0.38
C ARG A 141 -20.28 -1.76 -0.68
N TRP A 142 -18.97 -1.52 -0.73
CA TRP A 142 -18.10 -2.12 -1.74
C TRP A 142 -17.84 -3.59 -1.43
N PRO A 143 -18.23 -4.54 -2.31
CA PRO A 143 -17.99 -5.95 -2.06
C PRO A 143 -16.48 -6.27 -2.17
N PRO A 144 -15.87 -6.97 -1.20
CA PRO A 144 -14.43 -7.28 -1.22
C PRO A 144 -13.98 -8.01 -2.49
N LYS A 145 -14.80 -8.94 -3.01
CA LYS A 145 -14.52 -9.67 -4.25
C LYS A 145 -14.40 -8.75 -5.48
N LEU A 146 -15.19 -7.68 -5.55
CA LEU A 146 -15.12 -6.72 -6.65
C LEU A 146 -13.89 -5.82 -6.51
N MET A 147 -13.54 -5.44 -5.29
CA MET A 147 -12.33 -4.68 -5.00
C MET A 147 -11.07 -5.45 -5.38
N LEU A 148 -11.04 -6.75 -5.07
CA LEU A 148 -9.96 -7.65 -5.50
C LEU A 148 -9.83 -7.70 -7.02
N ARG A 149 -10.96 -7.82 -7.74
CA ARG A 149 -10.97 -7.80 -9.22
C ARG A 149 -10.43 -6.48 -9.78
N VAL A 150 -10.90 -5.34 -9.26
CA VAL A 150 -10.40 -4.00 -9.66
C VAL A 150 -8.89 -3.89 -9.42
N LEU A 151 -8.41 -4.36 -8.27
CA LEU A 151 -6.98 -4.37 -7.98
C LEU A 151 -6.20 -5.22 -8.99
N GLN A 152 -6.68 -6.43 -9.31
CA GLN A 152 -6.03 -7.32 -10.28
C GLN A 152 -5.98 -6.70 -11.68
N ASP A 153 -7.05 -6.05 -12.12
CA ASP A 153 -7.10 -5.35 -13.42
C ASP A 153 -6.07 -4.21 -13.46
N LEU A 154 -5.98 -3.41 -12.39
CA LEU A 154 -4.99 -2.33 -12.27
C LEU A 154 -3.54 -2.84 -12.23
N ILE A 155 -3.29 -3.97 -11.56
CA ILE A 155 -1.98 -4.65 -11.55
C ILE A 155 -1.64 -5.17 -12.95
N ALA A 156 -2.62 -5.66 -13.71
CA ALA A 156 -2.39 -6.15 -15.07
C ALA A 156 -2.07 -5.01 -16.05
N GLU A 157 -2.70 -3.85 -15.87
CA GLU A 157 -2.42 -2.66 -16.69
C GLU A 157 -1.08 -2.01 -16.37
N THR A 158 -0.65 -2.08 -15.11
CA THR A 158 0.55 -1.43 -14.59
C THR A 158 1.76 -2.37 -14.72
N PRO A 159 2.84 -1.95 -15.41
CA PRO A 159 4.04 -2.76 -15.48
C PRO A 159 4.67 -2.86 -14.10
N ARG A 160 5.20 -4.04 -13.78
CA ARG A 160 5.78 -4.33 -12.46
C ARG A 160 7.23 -3.86 -12.35
N ASP A 161 7.81 -3.36 -13.43
CA ASP A 161 9.23 -3.07 -13.54
C ASP A 161 9.54 -1.58 -13.60
N ILE A 162 8.60 -0.70 -13.23
CA ILE A 162 8.79 0.76 -13.27
C ILE A 162 10.01 1.13 -12.44
N LEU A 163 10.04 0.68 -11.19
CA LEU A 163 11.12 0.99 -10.26
C LEU A 163 12.44 0.30 -10.65
N ALA A 164 12.37 -0.97 -11.03
CA ALA A 164 13.55 -1.73 -11.47
C ALA A 164 14.22 -1.10 -12.69
N LYS A 165 13.43 -0.63 -13.67
CA LYS A 165 13.92 0.09 -14.85
C LYS A 165 14.57 1.42 -14.47
N GLU A 166 13.97 2.20 -13.57
CA GLU A 166 14.56 3.47 -13.14
C GLU A 166 15.91 3.24 -12.43
N ILE A 167 16.03 2.22 -11.57
CA ILE A 167 17.31 1.84 -10.94
C ILE A 167 18.34 1.44 -12.01
N TRP A 168 17.95 0.62 -12.98
CA TRP A 168 18.81 0.22 -14.09
C TRP A 168 19.28 1.42 -14.92
N MET A 169 18.37 2.30 -15.33
CA MET A 169 18.67 3.45 -16.20
C MET A 169 19.58 4.49 -15.52
N HIS A 170 19.57 4.57 -14.20
CA HIS A 170 20.48 5.45 -13.46
C HIS A 170 21.86 4.82 -13.22
N SER A 171 22.01 3.52 -13.49
CA SER A 171 23.24 2.77 -13.27
C SER A 171 24.13 2.84 -14.52
N SER A 172 25.41 3.16 -14.33
CA SER A 172 26.37 3.28 -15.45
C SER A 172 26.92 1.92 -15.90
N THR A 173 26.95 0.95 -14.98
CA THR A 173 27.47 -0.41 -15.20
C THR A 173 26.58 -1.44 -14.52
N SER A 174 26.63 -2.70 -14.97
CA SER A 174 25.92 -3.81 -14.32
C SER A 174 26.35 -4.01 -12.85
N GLY A 175 27.62 -3.75 -12.54
CA GLY A 175 28.13 -3.75 -11.15
C GLY A 175 27.45 -2.69 -10.29
N SER A 176 27.38 -1.44 -10.77
CA SER A 176 26.70 -0.35 -10.06
C SER A 176 25.19 -0.60 -9.91
N TRP A 177 24.57 -1.21 -10.92
CA TRP A 177 23.17 -1.63 -10.84
C TRP A 177 22.97 -2.64 -9.71
N TRP A 178 23.80 -3.69 -9.68
CA TRP A 178 23.69 -4.72 -8.67
C TRP A 178 23.90 -4.15 -7.26
N GLU A 179 24.90 -3.28 -7.08
CA GLU A 179 25.12 -2.58 -5.80
C GLU A 179 23.89 -1.78 -5.35
N ARG A 180 23.27 -1.00 -6.26
CA ARG A 180 22.06 -0.22 -5.96
C ARG A 180 20.85 -1.09 -5.67
N THR A 181 20.67 -2.18 -6.40
CA THR A 181 19.59 -3.15 -6.13
C THR A 181 19.77 -3.80 -4.75
N GLN A 182 21.00 -4.13 -4.36
CA GLN A 182 21.27 -4.65 -3.00
C GLN A 182 21.01 -3.59 -1.92
N ASN A 183 21.43 -2.34 -2.14
CA ASN A 183 21.16 -1.24 -1.22
C ASN A 183 19.66 -0.97 -1.09
N PHE A 184 18.92 -1.03 -2.20
CA PHE A 184 17.46 -0.94 -2.21
C PHE A 184 16.85 -2.06 -1.37
N ALA A 185 17.25 -3.31 -1.58
CA ALA A 185 16.74 -4.44 -0.81
C ALA A 185 17.03 -4.30 0.70
N ARG A 186 18.26 -3.94 1.08
CA ARG A 186 18.66 -3.77 2.49
C ARG A 186 17.92 -2.61 3.17
N THR A 187 17.88 -1.43 2.54
CA THR A 187 17.23 -0.25 3.13
C THR A 187 15.71 -0.39 3.20
N THR A 188 15.11 -1.07 2.21
CA THR A 188 13.68 -1.44 2.26
C THR A 188 13.42 -2.40 3.41
N ALA A 189 14.22 -3.46 3.57
CA ALA A 189 14.08 -4.42 4.67
C ALA A 189 14.18 -3.75 6.05
N VAL A 190 15.19 -2.90 6.25
CA VAL A 190 15.34 -2.12 7.50
C VAL A 190 14.10 -1.28 7.77
N SER A 191 13.62 -0.54 6.77
CA SER A 191 12.46 0.36 6.92
C SER A 191 11.16 -0.42 7.11
N SER A 192 11.00 -1.58 6.48
CA SER A 192 9.86 -2.48 6.65
C SER A 192 9.79 -3.07 8.06
N MET A 193 10.91 -3.58 8.60
CA MET A 193 10.95 -4.13 9.96
C MET A 193 10.72 -3.07 11.03
N ILE A 194 11.31 -1.88 10.87
CA ILE A 194 11.04 -0.73 11.74
C ILE A 194 9.57 -0.30 11.63
N GLY A 195 9.03 -0.26 10.40
CA GLY A 195 7.63 0.07 10.15
C GLY A 195 6.66 -0.90 10.81
N ALA A 196 6.90 -2.20 10.69
CA ALA A 196 6.13 -3.25 11.36
C ALA A 196 6.24 -3.17 12.89
N LEU A 197 7.43 -2.89 13.41
CA LEU A 197 7.66 -2.78 14.84
C LEU A 197 6.86 -1.62 15.46
N PHE A 198 7.01 -0.42 14.90
CA PHE A 198 6.37 0.78 15.42
C PHE A 198 4.96 1.01 14.88
N GLY A 199 4.49 0.23 13.90
CA GLY A 199 3.20 0.44 13.23
C GLY A 199 3.16 1.78 12.49
N LEU A 200 4.15 2.02 11.63
CA LEU A 200 4.23 3.21 10.78
C LEU A 200 3.20 3.10 9.64
N GLY A 201 2.16 3.93 9.69
CA GLY A 201 1.10 4.00 8.69
C GLY A 201 1.27 5.17 7.71
N ASP A 202 0.28 5.36 6.87
CA ASP A 202 0.24 6.33 5.77
C ASP A 202 1.42 6.18 4.80
N ARG A 203 1.79 4.93 4.46
CA ARG A 203 2.91 4.65 3.55
C ARG A 203 2.49 4.71 2.09
N HIS A 204 1.80 5.77 1.66
CA HIS A 204 1.48 6.03 0.25
C HIS A 204 2.73 6.37 -0.57
N LEU A 205 2.62 6.39 -1.91
CA LEU A 205 3.78 6.54 -2.80
C LEU A 205 4.55 7.86 -2.66
N ASP A 206 3.92 8.92 -2.11
CA ASP A 206 4.63 10.18 -1.82
C ASP A 206 5.49 10.12 -0.54
N ASN A 207 5.19 9.21 0.40
CA ASN A 207 5.89 9.08 1.68
C ASN A 207 7.06 8.08 1.63
N VAL A 208 7.21 7.39 0.51
CA VAL A 208 8.34 6.48 0.23
C VAL A 208 9.16 7.08 -0.90
N LEU A 209 10.39 7.47 -0.58
CA LEU A 209 11.32 8.08 -1.52
C LEU A 209 12.46 7.11 -1.82
N ILE A 210 13.05 7.23 -3.00
CA ILE A 210 14.24 6.50 -3.40
C ILE A 210 15.31 7.47 -3.91
N ASN A 211 16.54 7.30 -3.44
CA ASN A 211 17.70 7.92 -4.07
C ASN A 211 18.19 7.01 -5.20
N LEU A 212 17.95 7.40 -6.45
CA LEU A 212 18.28 6.58 -7.62
C LEU A 212 19.81 6.44 -7.85
N SER A 213 20.61 7.33 -7.25
CA SER A 213 22.07 7.30 -7.35
C SER A 213 22.69 6.27 -6.40
N THR A 214 22.08 6.02 -5.24
CA THR A 214 22.59 5.08 -4.22
C THR A 214 21.76 3.80 -4.08
N GLY A 215 20.51 3.83 -4.55
CA GLY A 215 19.51 2.78 -4.35
C GLY A 215 18.83 2.82 -2.98
N GLN A 216 19.14 3.78 -2.11
CA GLN A 216 18.60 3.83 -0.75
C GLN A 216 17.14 4.31 -0.72
N VAL A 217 16.33 3.67 0.12
CA VAL A 217 14.95 4.07 0.42
C VAL A 217 14.93 4.99 1.64
N VAL A 218 14.13 6.06 1.55
CA VAL A 218 13.91 7.05 2.61
C VAL A 218 12.41 7.14 2.88
N HIS A 219 11.99 6.89 4.11
CA HIS A 219 10.61 7.09 4.54
C HIS A 219 10.47 8.49 5.14
N VAL A 220 9.54 9.28 4.62
CA VAL A 220 9.24 10.62 5.16
C VAL A 220 7.87 10.63 5.86
N ASP A 221 7.57 11.73 6.53
CA ASP A 221 6.31 11.97 7.26
C ASP A 221 5.98 10.88 8.29
N TRP A 222 6.51 11.02 9.51
CA TRP A 222 6.33 10.03 10.59
C TRP A 222 5.13 10.34 11.51
N ASN A 223 4.18 11.16 11.05
CA ASN A 223 3.05 11.61 11.87
C ASN A 223 2.07 10.47 12.21
N VAL A 224 1.95 9.47 11.35
CA VAL A 224 1.09 8.30 11.53
C VAL A 224 1.93 7.10 12.00
N CYS A 225 2.18 7.03 13.30
CA CYS A 225 2.95 5.95 13.94
C CYS A 225 2.14 5.26 15.04
N PHE A 226 2.71 4.23 15.66
CA PHE A 226 2.11 3.48 16.77
C PHE A 226 0.75 2.87 16.43
N GLY A 227 0.59 2.42 15.18
CA GLY A 227 -0.64 1.79 14.71
C GLY A 227 -1.81 2.76 14.49
N LYS A 228 -1.57 4.09 14.53
CA LYS A 228 -2.56 5.11 14.13
C LYS A 228 -3.10 4.85 12.71
N GLY A 229 -2.31 4.22 11.83
CA GLY A 229 -2.73 3.83 10.47
C GLY A 229 -4.00 2.95 10.45
N LYS A 230 -4.19 2.09 11.46
CA LYS A 230 -5.37 1.22 11.58
C LYS A 230 -6.64 1.98 11.99
N GLN A 231 -6.48 3.20 12.50
CA GLN A 231 -7.58 4.06 12.97
C GLN A 231 -7.97 5.14 11.94
N LEU A 232 -7.28 5.19 10.80
CA LEU A 232 -7.65 6.07 9.69
C LEU A 232 -9.07 5.73 9.21
N ARG A 233 -9.72 6.71 8.55
CA ARG A 233 -11.07 6.53 7.98
C ARG A 233 -11.16 5.28 7.11
N VAL A 234 -10.09 4.98 6.38
CA VAL A 234 -9.85 3.70 5.73
C VAL A 234 -8.63 3.11 6.41
N PRO A 235 -8.79 2.05 7.23
CA PRO A 235 -7.68 1.42 7.93
C PRO A 235 -6.59 0.93 6.97
N GLU A 236 -5.33 1.20 7.31
CA GLU A 236 -4.19 0.52 6.71
C GLU A 236 -4.00 -0.83 7.39
N ILE A 237 -4.25 -1.90 6.63
CA ILE A 237 -4.29 -3.28 7.16
C ILE A 237 -2.90 -3.89 7.18
N VAL A 238 -2.07 -3.58 6.18
CA VAL A 238 -0.70 -4.10 6.06
C VAL A 238 0.29 -3.33 6.93
N GLU A 239 1.25 -4.04 7.52
CA GLU A 239 2.25 -3.44 8.42
C GLU A 239 3.36 -2.65 7.68
N PHE A 240 3.62 -2.98 6.42
CA PHE A 240 4.47 -2.18 5.53
C PHE A 240 4.11 -2.40 4.06
N ARG A 241 4.57 -1.49 3.21
CA ARG A 241 4.37 -1.57 1.76
C ARG A 241 5.35 -2.56 1.12
N LEU A 242 4.82 -3.64 0.55
CA LEU A 242 5.57 -4.58 -0.29
C LEU A 242 4.80 -4.94 -1.57
N THR A 243 4.55 -3.92 -2.39
CA THR A 243 3.77 -4.04 -3.63
C THR A 243 4.58 -4.65 -4.78
N GLY A 244 3.89 -4.93 -5.90
CA GLY A 244 4.47 -5.59 -7.07
C GLY A 244 5.72 -4.89 -7.65
N ASN A 245 5.74 -3.55 -7.72
CA ASN A 245 6.92 -2.84 -8.23
C ASN A 245 8.09 -2.89 -7.25
N ILE A 246 7.83 -2.79 -5.95
CA ILE A 246 8.87 -2.93 -4.93
C ILE A 246 9.46 -4.33 -4.99
N MET A 247 8.61 -5.36 -4.99
CA MET A 247 9.05 -6.76 -5.06
C MET A 247 9.91 -7.05 -6.31
N HIS A 248 9.58 -6.48 -7.46
CA HIS A 248 10.38 -6.65 -8.68
C HIS A 248 11.70 -5.87 -8.63
N ALA A 249 11.73 -4.71 -7.97
CA ALA A 249 12.93 -3.90 -7.79
C ALA A 249 13.95 -4.51 -6.81
N LEU A 250 13.53 -5.47 -5.96
CA LEU A 250 14.44 -6.26 -5.11
C LEU A 250 15.42 -7.14 -5.93
N GLY A 251 15.18 -7.30 -7.23
CA GLY A 251 16.03 -8.08 -8.13
C GLY A 251 15.50 -9.48 -8.40
N PRO A 252 16.34 -10.38 -8.95
CA PRO A 252 15.90 -11.67 -9.48
C PRO A 252 15.37 -12.62 -8.40
N THR A 253 15.90 -12.52 -7.18
CA THR A 253 15.49 -13.33 -6.03
C THR A 253 14.22 -12.83 -5.35
N LYS A 254 13.75 -11.62 -5.70
CA LYS A 254 12.61 -10.94 -5.06
C LYS A 254 12.77 -10.94 -3.53
N VAL A 255 11.72 -11.34 -2.80
CA VAL A 255 11.68 -11.36 -1.33
C VAL A 255 12.63 -12.41 -0.73
N GLU A 256 12.79 -13.58 -1.38
CA GLU A 256 13.53 -14.74 -0.86
C GLU A 256 15.06 -14.59 -0.85
N GLY A 257 15.57 -13.45 -1.30
CA GLY A 257 17.02 -13.18 -1.33
C GLY A 257 17.45 -12.25 -0.21
N ILE A 258 18.18 -11.21 -0.62
CA ILE A 258 18.78 -10.22 0.28
C ILE A 258 17.74 -9.54 1.15
N PHE A 259 16.51 -9.34 0.65
CA PHE A 259 15.44 -8.73 1.41
C PHE A 259 15.07 -9.55 2.66
N ARG A 260 14.69 -10.82 2.50
CA ARG A 260 14.38 -11.73 3.62
C ARG A 260 15.53 -11.84 4.62
N GLN A 261 16.75 -12.11 4.12
CA GLN A 261 17.94 -12.20 4.98
C GLN A 261 18.20 -10.91 5.76
N SER A 262 17.95 -9.76 5.13
CA SER A 262 18.06 -8.45 5.79
C SER A 262 16.96 -8.25 6.82
N CYS A 263 15.72 -8.67 6.55
CA CYS A 263 14.60 -8.59 7.50
C CYS A 263 14.89 -9.43 8.75
N GLU A 264 15.32 -10.68 8.57
CA GLU A 264 15.69 -11.59 9.67
C GLU A 264 16.81 -10.98 10.51
N ARG A 265 17.90 -10.54 9.86
CA ARG A 265 19.04 -9.93 10.56
C ARG A 265 18.66 -8.66 11.32
N VAL A 266 17.83 -7.80 10.71
CA VAL A 266 17.35 -6.58 11.37
C VAL A 266 16.47 -6.91 12.57
N LEU A 267 15.55 -7.86 12.42
CA LEU A 267 14.67 -8.27 13.50
C LEU A 267 15.46 -8.91 14.64
N GLU A 268 16.45 -9.76 14.37
CA GLU A 268 17.38 -10.27 15.39
C GLU A 268 18.07 -9.15 16.17
N MET A 269 18.59 -8.13 15.48
CA MET A 269 19.23 -6.98 16.12
C MET A 269 18.24 -6.21 17.01
N LEU A 270 17.03 -5.96 16.51
CA LEU A 270 15.97 -5.29 17.27
C LEU A 270 15.54 -6.10 18.51
N ARG A 271 15.41 -7.43 18.39
CA ARG A 271 15.09 -8.33 19.52
C ARG A 271 16.23 -8.38 20.53
N GLY A 272 17.49 -8.40 20.08
CA GLY A 272 18.69 -8.42 20.93
C GLY A 272 18.85 -7.13 21.74
N ASP A 273 18.65 -5.97 21.11
CA ASP A 273 18.79 -4.65 21.73
C ASP A 273 17.45 -4.06 22.23
N LYS A 274 16.43 -4.91 22.45
CA LYS A 274 15.08 -4.48 22.86
C LYS A 274 15.06 -3.54 24.08
N ARG A 275 15.99 -3.72 25.03
CA ARG A 275 16.08 -2.88 26.23
C ARG A 275 16.35 -1.41 25.89
N ILE A 276 17.19 -1.16 24.89
CA ILE A 276 17.52 0.20 24.44
C ILE A 276 16.30 0.83 23.77
N ILE A 277 15.60 0.06 22.93
CA ILE A 277 14.39 0.52 22.24
C ILE A 277 13.29 0.87 23.25
N LEU A 278 13.03 -0.03 24.21
CA LEU A 278 12.02 0.19 25.24
C LEU A 278 12.37 1.38 26.13
N PHE A 279 13.63 1.54 26.52
CA PHE A 279 14.09 2.70 27.28
C PHE A 279 13.87 4.01 26.52
N LEU A 280 14.24 4.08 25.23
CA LEU A 280 13.97 5.26 24.40
C LEU A 280 12.46 5.53 24.29
N LEU A 281 11.64 4.49 24.16
CA LEU A 281 10.19 4.66 24.12
C LEU A 281 9.59 5.14 25.44
N GLU A 282 10.13 4.68 26.57
CA GLU A 282 9.74 5.18 27.89
C GLU A 282 10.05 6.66 28.05
N THR A 283 11.14 7.17 27.45
CA THR A 283 11.43 8.62 27.48
C THR A 283 10.35 9.45 26.78
N PHE A 284 9.68 8.91 25.75
CA PHE A 284 8.58 9.62 25.07
C PHE A 284 7.36 9.83 25.95
N LYS A 285 7.17 9.04 27.03
CA LYS A 285 6.10 9.28 28.01
C LYS A 285 6.18 10.66 28.66
N PHE A 286 7.40 11.18 28.78
CA PHE A 286 7.67 12.47 29.42
C PHE A 286 7.67 13.64 28.43
N ASP A 287 7.48 13.38 27.13
CA ASP A 287 7.40 14.44 26.13
C ASP A 287 6.00 15.07 26.13
N ALA A 288 5.89 16.26 26.72
CA ALA A 288 4.64 17.03 26.79
C ALA A 288 4.10 17.47 25.41
N MET A 289 4.91 17.38 24.33
CA MET A 289 4.49 17.67 22.96
C MET A 289 3.82 16.48 22.29
N LEU A 290 3.96 15.25 22.83
CA LEU A 290 3.43 14.05 22.21
C LEU A 290 1.93 13.92 22.47
N ASP A 291 1.12 14.27 21.46
CA ASP A 291 -0.32 14.08 21.53
C ASP A 291 -0.73 12.65 21.11
N LEU A 292 -0.92 11.81 22.12
CA LEU A 292 -1.43 10.45 21.99
C LEU A 292 -2.97 10.39 21.98
N SER A 293 -3.67 11.51 22.20
CA SER A 293 -5.15 11.53 22.24
C SER A 293 -5.81 11.09 20.94
N LEU A 294 -5.10 11.25 19.81
CA LEU A 294 -5.52 10.78 18.49
C LEU A 294 -5.63 9.25 18.40
N LEU A 295 -5.06 8.50 19.35
CA LEU A 295 -5.21 7.03 19.44
C LEU A 295 -6.51 6.60 20.14
N GLN A 296 -7.28 7.52 20.70
CA GLN A 296 -8.52 7.20 21.39
C GLN A 296 -9.60 6.80 20.37
N GLY A 297 -10.02 5.54 20.44
CA GLY A 297 -11.17 5.05 19.68
C GLY A 297 -12.48 5.68 20.16
N PRO A 298 -13.56 5.59 19.36
CA PRO A 298 -14.83 6.26 19.63
C PRO A 298 -15.61 5.71 20.86
N SER A 299 -15.14 4.66 21.54
CA SER A 299 -15.95 3.94 22.55
C SER A 299 -15.21 3.52 23.83
N THR A 300 -14.23 4.27 24.32
CA THR A 300 -13.56 3.95 25.58
C THR A 300 -13.51 5.14 26.52
N THR A 301 -13.67 4.86 27.81
CA THR A 301 -13.31 5.73 28.93
C THR A 301 -12.05 6.53 28.61
N ARG A 302 -12.06 7.83 28.94
CA ARG A 302 -10.98 8.77 28.61
C ARG A 302 -9.68 8.30 29.26
N LYS A 303 -8.82 7.63 28.48
CA LYS A 303 -7.51 7.16 28.93
C LYS A 303 -6.56 8.34 29.07
N THR A 304 -5.66 8.27 30.05
CA THR A 304 -4.58 9.26 30.18
C THR A 304 -3.51 9.03 29.10
N ASN A 305 -2.71 10.05 28.79
CA ASN A 305 -1.60 9.90 27.83
C ASN A 305 -0.58 8.85 28.28
N ASP A 306 -0.37 8.71 29.59
CA ASP A 306 0.57 7.76 30.17
C ASP A 306 0.07 6.30 30.06
N GLU A 307 -1.23 6.07 30.26
CA GLU A 307 -1.86 4.77 30.00
C GLU A 307 -1.73 4.37 28.53
N MET A 308 -2.03 5.30 27.60
CA MET A 308 -1.91 5.05 26.17
C MET A 308 -0.46 4.77 25.77
N ALA A 309 0.51 5.52 26.30
CA ALA A 309 1.92 5.30 26.05
C ALA A 309 2.36 3.92 26.56
N SER A 310 1.92 3.52 27.76
CA SER A 310 2.22 2.21 28.33
C SER A 310 1.65 1.07 27.49
N GLU A 311 0.44 1.21 26.95
CA GLU A 311 -0.17 0.23 26.04
C GLU A 311 0.62 0.10 24.73
N ILE A 312 1.09 1.21 24.16
CA ILE A 312 1.93 1.22 22.96
C ILE A 312 3.26 0.50 23.21
N ILE A 313 3.94 0.84 24.32
CA ILE A 313 5.22 0.23 24.69
C ILE A 313 5.05 -1.26 24.89
N HIS A 314 4.01 -1.67 25.63
CA HIS A 314 3.72 -3.08 25.86
C HIS A 314 3.48 -3.82 24.54
N ARG A 315 2.71 -3.25 23.60
CA ARG A 315 2.50 -3.87 22.28
C ARG A 315 3.79 -3.99 21.47
N ILE A 316 4.66 -2.99 21.51
CA ILE A 316 5.98 -3.04 20.84
C ILE A 316 6.85 -4.11 21.48
N GLU A 317 6.84 -4.22 22.81
CA GLU A 317 7.54 -5.27 23.54
C GLU A 317 7.07 -6.67 23.12
N GLN A 318 5.75 -6.89 23.01
CA GLN A 318 5.20 -8.16 22.52
C GLN A 318 5.68 -8.49 21.11
N LYS A 319 5.67 -7.51 20.18
CA LYS A 319 6.22 -7.67 18.82
C LYS A 319 7.71 -8.02 18.83
N LEU A 320 8.52 -7.42 19.73
CA LEU A 320 9.95 -7.74 19.90
C LEU A 320 10.18 -9.10 20.52
N LEU A 321 9.25 -9.59 21.33
CA LEU A 321 9.32 -10.93 21.89
C LEU A 321 8.90 -12.01 20.90
N GLY A 322 8.27 -11.63 19.78
CA GLY A 322 7.71 -12.55 18.79
C GLY A 322 6.30 -13.01 19.14
N TYR A 323 5.61 -12.33 20.06
CA TYR A 323 4.19 -12.57 20.32
C TYR A 323 3.37 -11.74 19.32
N GLU A 324 3.02 -12.37 18.20
CA GLU A 324 2.01 -11.86 17.28
C GLU A 324 0.70 -12.60 17.49
N LEU A 325 -0.41 -11.88 17.37
CA LEU A 325 -1.75 -12.44 17.51
C LEU A 325 -2.12 -13.12 16.20
N ILE A 326 -1.86 -14.42 16.12
CA ILE A 326 -2.21 -15.24 14.97
C ILE A 326 -3.70 -15.56 15.07
N TYR A 327 -4.50 -15.05 14.14
CA TYR A 327 -5.90 -15.48 14.02
C TYR A 327 -5.94 -16.79 13.22
N ASN A 328 -6.28 -17.90 13.85
CA ASN A 328 -6.43 -19.18 13.16
C ASN A 328 -7.65 -19.13 12.22
N LYS A 329 -7.42 -19.14 10.90
CA LYS A 329 -8.45 -19.30 9.86
C LYS A 329 -8.82 -20.78 9.66
N SER A 330 -9.22 -21.49 10.72
CA SER A 330 -9.64 -22.89 10.59
C SER A 330 -10.88 -23.18 11.44
N GLY A 331 -12.06 -22.90 10.88
CA GLY A 331 -13.35 -23.24 11.47
C GLY A 331 -14.48 -23.01 10.47
N GLU A 332 -14.84 -24.08 9.75
CA GLU A 332 -16.09 -24.39 9.05
C GLU A 332 -16.83 -23.38 8.13
N LYS A 333 -17.14 -23.89 6.94
CA LYS A 333 -18.19 -23.42 6.05
C LYS A 333 -19.53 -23.48 6.79
N ASP A 334 -20.21 -22.35 6.93
CA ASP A 334 -21.57 -22.10 6.44
C ASP A 334 -22.15 -20.82 7.08
N VAL A 335 -23.07 -20.20 6.34
CA VAL A 335 -23.90 -19.03 6.65
C VAL A 335 -23.34 -17.67 6.17
N GLU A 336 -24.12 -17.08 5.26
CA GLU A 336 -23.96 -15.78 4.63
C GLU A 336 -23.80 -14.64 5.66
N GLY A 337 -22.74 -13.83 5.50
CA GLY A 337 -22.66 -12.49 6.10
C GLY A 337 -21.40 -12.24 6.93
N SER A 338 -20.60 -11.26 6.50
CA SER A 338 -19.47 -10.65 7.23
C SER A 338 -18.16 -11.46 7.29
N GLU A 339 -17.49 -11.60 6.15
CA GLU A 339 -16.02 -11.77 6.10
C GLU A 339 -15.37 -10.45 6.56
N MET A 340 -15.10 -10.30 7.87
CA MET A 340 -14.25 -9.21 8.37
C MET A 340 -12.79 -9.64 8.26
N ALA A 341 -12.02 -8.86 7.50
CA ALA A 341 -10.58 -8.99 7.35
C ALA A 341 -9.87 -8.97 8.70
N SER A 342 -8.78 -9.73 8.80
CA SER A 342 -7.80 -9.67 9.89
C SER A 342 -7.54 -8.22 10.29
N GLY A 343 -7.66 -7.91 11.58
CA GLY A 343 -7.26 -6.59 12.07
C GLY A 343 -8.00 -6.06 13.29
N MET A 344 -8.19 -6.86 14.34
CA MET A 344 -8.30 -6.29 15.69
C MET A 344 -8.11 -7.34 16.78
N LEU A 345 -7.31 -7.01 17.80
CA LEU A 345 -7.55 -7.51 19.15
C LEU A 345 -8.33 -6.43 19.90
N ARG A 346 -9.57 -6.76 20.30
CA ARG A 346 -10.11 -6.24 21.56
C ARG A 346 -9.60 -7.19 22.63
N LEU A 347 -8.81 -6.71 23.58
CA LEU A 347 -8.64 -7.43 24.84
C LEU A 347 -10.03 -7.59 25.48
N PRO A 348 -10.43 -8.80 25.91
CA PRO A 348 -11.61 -8.97 26.74
C PRO A 348 -11.40 -8.19 28.04
N LYS A 349 -12.39 -7.40 28.45
CA LYS A 349 -12.49 -6.95 29.84
C LYS A 349 -12.89 -8.17 30.67
N GLU A 350 -11.93 -8.79 31.35
CA GLU A 350 -12.28 -9.56 32.54
C GLU A 350 -12.65 -8.56 33.63
N ASN A 351 -13.82 -8.78 34.23
CA ASN A 351 -14.30 -7.99 35.35
C ASN A 351 -13.31 -8.16 36.50
N LEU A 352 -12.49 -7.13 36.75
CA LEU A 352 -11.68 -7.01 37.96
C LEU A 352 -12.63 -6.76 39.13
N GLY A 353 -12.95 -7.84 39.83
CA GLY A 353 -13.21 -7.78 41.27
C GLY A 353 -11.86 -7.78 42.00
N ASP A 354 -11.72 -6.81 42.90
CA ASP A 354 -10.78 -6.66 44.01
C ASP A 354 -9.26 -6.81 43.75
N GLU A 355 -8.55 -5.69 43.93
CA GLU A 355 -7.15 -5.42 43.56
C GLU A 355 -6.06 -6.11 44.42
N ASP A 356 -6.41 -6.98 45.36
CA ASP A 356 -5.43 -7.53 46.33
C ASP A 356 -4.85 -8.91 45.99
N GLU A 357 -5.30 -9.58 44.91
CA GLU A 357 -4.77 -10.91 44.51
C GLU A 357 -3.67 -10.85 43.43
N ILE A 358 -3.41 -9.69 42.84
CA ILE A 358 -2.53 -9.54 41.66
C ILE A 358 -1.02 -9.67 41.99
N LYS A 359 -0.63 -9.53 43.26
CA LYS A 359 0.80 -9.60 43.65
C LYS A 359 1.37 -11.01 43.81
N ASN A 360 0.55 -12.06 43.84
CA ASN A 360 1.04 -13.44 44.06
C ASN A 360 0.93 -14.39 42.85
N ASN A 361 0.41 -13.95 41.70
CA ASN A 361 0.17 -14.83 40.54
C ASN A 361 1.15 -14.66 39.35
N ILE A 362 2.20 -13.84 39.49
CA ILE A 362 3.24 -13.67 38.45
C ILE A 362 4.34 -14.76 38.53
N GLU A 363 4.37 -15.60 39.57
CA GLU A 363 5.40 -16.63 39.74
C GLU A 363 4.98 -18.09 39.46
N LEU A 364 3.76 -18.37 38.98
CA LEU A 364 3.28 -19.77 38.86
C LEU A 364 2.45 -20.10 37.60
N GLN A 365 2.80 -19.55 36.43
CA GLN A 365 2.27 -20.04 35.13
C GLN A 365 3.23 -20.95 34.35
N THR A 366 4.15 -21.61 35.05
CA THR A 366 4.76 -22.87 34.60
C THR A 366 4.27 -23.99 35.51
N PHE A 367 3.07 -24.53 35.25
CA PHE A 367 2.63 -25.91 35.54
C PHE A 367 1.09 -25.96 35.59
N LYS A 368 0.47 -26.49 34.53
CA LYS A 368 -0.58 -27.53 34.58
C LYS A 368 -1.09 -27.84 33.17
N ARG A 369 -0.55 -28.92 32.60
CA ARG A 369 -1.31 -29.82 31.73
C ARG A 369 -2.42 -30.44 32.58
N GLU A 370 -3.64 -30.41 32.08
CA GLU A 370 -4.54 -31.58 31.92
C GLU A 370 -6.03 -31.17 31.90
N GLN A 371 -6.68 -31.59 30.82
CA GLN A 371 -8.08 -32.05 30.72
C GLN A 371 -9.16 -31.26 31.46
N SER A 372 -9.91 -30.44 30.71
CA SER A 372 -11.36 -30.37 30.88
C SER A 372 -12.02 -29.94 29.57
N SER A 373 -12.87 -30.83 29.07
CA SER A 373 -13.73 -30.72 27.91
C SER A 373 -14.86 -29.69 28.10
N THR A 374 -14.91 -28.67 27.23
CA THR A 374 -16.12 -27.97 26.73
C THR A 374 -15.71 -27.00 25.61
N PRO A 375 -16.32 -27.04 24.41
CA PRO A 375 -15.93 -26.17 23.30
C PRO A 375 -16.80 -24.91 23.29
N SER A 376 -16.33 -23.84 23.91
CA SER A 376 -16.91 -22.51 23.73
C SER A 376 -15.87 -21.45 24.10
N SER A 377 -15.63 -20.51 23.18
CA SER A 377 -14.53 -19.54 23.10
C SER A 377 -13.21 -20.12 22.58
N GLU A 378 -13.00 -19.94 21.27
CA GLU A 378 -11.72 -20.18 20.59
C GLU A 378 -10.68 -19.19 21.13
N TRP A 379 -9.69 -19.67 21.88
CA TRP A 379 -8.56 -18.86 22.32
C TRP A 379 -7.46 -18.87 21.25
N ILE A 380 -6.84 -17.71 21.03
CA ILE A 380 -5.66 -17.52 20.19
C ILE A 380 -4.45 -18.06 20.97
N GLU A 381 -3.79 -19.12 20.48
CA GLU A 381 -2.47 -19.49 20.98
C GLU A 381 -1.48 -18.40 20.56
N SER A 382 -1.09 -17.54 21.52
CA SER A 382 0.06 -16.64 21.37
C SER A 382 1.35 -17.45 21.47
N ALA A 383 1.62 -18.30 20.49
CA ALA A 383 2.90 -18.98 20.38
C ALA A 383 3.99 -17.94 20.09
N GLN A 384 5.10 -18.03 20.82
CA GLN A 384 6.25 -17.18 20.55
C GLN A 384 6.86 -17.57 19.20
N LEU A 385 6.80 -16.68 18.21
CA LEU A 385 7.33 -16.92 16.88
C LEU A 385 8.85 -16.81 16.85
N SER A 386 9.48 -17.67 16.07
CA SER A 386 10.87 -17.49 15.66
C SER A 386 11.02 -16.17 14.87
N VAL A 387 12.26 -15.75 14.64
CA VAL A 387 12.51 -14.57 13.79
C VAL A 387 12.05 -14.87 12.36
N GLU A 388 12.36 -16.06 11.86
CA GLU A 388 12.03 -16.51 10.50
C GLU A 388 10.51 -16.54 10.28
N ASP A 389 9.77 -17.16 11.21
CA ASP A 389 8.32 -17.27 11.13
C ASP A 389 7.63 -15.89 11.22
N GLN A 390 8.14 -14.99 12.06
CA GLN A 390 7.60 -13.63 12.14
C GLN A 390 7.84 -12.86 10.84
N VAL A 391 9.04 -12.96 10.26
CA VAL A 391 9.35 -12.33 8.96
C VAL A 391 8.45 -12.91 7.87
N ASP A 392 8.23 -14.23 7.86
CA ASP A 392 7.32 -14.89 6.95
C ASP A 392 5.89 -14.37 7.05
N LEU A 393 5.35 -14.28 8.28
CA LEU A 393 4.01 -13.78 8.53
C LEU A 393 3.87 -12.34 7.99
N LEU A 394 4.82 -11.47 8.33
CA LEU A 394 4.81 -10.07 7.91
C LEU A 394 4.90 -9.91 6.38
N ILE A 395 5.74 -10.70 5.70
CA ILE A 395 5.85 -10.67 4.23
C ILE A 395 4.54 -11.16 3.59
N ASN A 396 3.95 -12.22 4.13
CA ASN A 396 2.69 -12.77 3.63
C ASN A 396 1.54 -11.76 3.80
N GLU A 397 1.44 -11.11 4.96
CA GLU A 397 0.42 -10.09 5.21
C GLU A 397 0.58 -8.87 4.27
N ALA A 398 1.83 -8.42 4.06
CA ALA A 398 2.15 -7.27 3.22
C ALA A 398 1.93 -7.54 1.71
N THR A 399 1.88 -8.80 1.30
CA THR A 399 1.71 -9.22 -0.11
C THR A 399 0.32 -9.79 -0.41
N ASP A 400 -0.52 -10.02 0.61
CA ASP A 400 -1.88 -10.53 0.41
C ASP A 400 -2.75 -9.54 -0.38
N LEU A 401 -3.20 -10.00 -1.54
CA LEU A 401 -4.06 -9.21 -2.44
C LEU A 401 -5.40 -8.87 -1.79
N SER A 402 -5.88 -9.70 -0.86
CA SER A 402 -7.13 -9.45 -0.14
C SER A 402 -6.99 -8.20 0.72
N ASN A 403 -5.92 -8.12 1.51
CA ASN A 403 -5.57 -6.95 2.32
C ASN A 403 -5.32 -5.72 1.45
N LEU A 404 -4.49 -5.87 0.41
CA LEU A 404 -4.13 -4.78 -0.50
C LEU A 404 -5.36 -4.20 -1.24
N SER A 405 -6.37 -5.01 -1.53
CA SER A 405 -7.59 -4.56 -2.22
C SER A 405 -8.49 -3.65 -1.37
N LEU A 406 -8.38 -3.75 -0.06
CA LEU A 406 -9.17 -2.97 0.90
C LEU A 406 -8.52 -1.63 1.26
N MET A 407 -7.28 -1.42 0.84
CA MET A 407 -6.51 -0.21 1.08
C MET A 407 -7.17 1.04 0.47
N TYR A 408 -6.82 2.19 1.03
CA TYR A 408 -7.25 3.49 0.50
C TYR A 408 -6.82 3.65 -0.97
N GLU A 409 -7.67 4.21 -1.83
CA GLU A 409 -7.37 4.31 -3.27
C GLU A 409 -6.15 5.19 -3.57
N GLY A 410 -5.91 6.21 -2.75
CA GLY A 410 -4.69 7.04 -2.81
C GLY A 410 -3.42 6.33 -2.32
N TRP A 411 -3.56 5.18 -1.63
CA TRP A 411 -2.42 4.32 -1.30
C TRP A 411 -1.89 3.61 -2.56
N THR A 412 -2.65 3.51 -3.65
CA THR A 412 -2.22 2.98 -4.95
C THR A 412 -1.57 1.59 -4.84
N ALA A 413 -2.31 0.61 -4.33
CA ALA A 413 -1.79 -0.73 -4.01
C ALA A 413 -1.30 -1.57 -5.19
N TRP A 414 -1.70 -1.19 -6.41
CA TRP A 414 -1.29 -1.86 -7.64
C TRP A 414 0.11 -1.46 -8.14
N VAL A 415 0.72 -0.44 -7.53
CA VAL A 415 2.09 0.03 -7.82
C VAL A 415 3.02 -0.55 -6.79
#